data_AF-A0A803M3H3-F1
#
_entry.id   AF-A0A803M3H3-F1
#
_cell.length_a   1.000
_cell.length_b   1.000
_cell.length_c   1.000
_cell.angle_alpha   90.00
_cell.angle_beta   90.00
_cell.angle_gamma   90.00
#
_symmetry.space_group_name_H-M   'P 1'
#
loop_
_entity.id
_entity.type
_entity.pdbx_description
1 polymer ?
#
loop_
_entity_poly.entity_id
_entity_poly.type
_entity_poly.pdbx_seq_one_letter_code
_entity_poly.pdbx_strand_id
1 'polypeptide(L)'
;MPLHIPDHLPRKMKELLSELVMVEDEIVGLETQIEHLRKDVKAEQEASKQVKPKQHSSQLRNNTSMRIGYETRALHFISKAINGSYSLTDFTINEKDIGSPIGGGNLSPYIQPTSKQSGLQDQRVTKRSGVQKPTASPLRNFRDPTPFKPKERSVEVRVDPPQKSIGSTQLEESNGTKWQPNKLSENIMKCLILIYVRLIRISRQSELDKSGPISRSMYSSLSFRTEPGVNLSTSLIKESKQQDPYGIFDIEGAIPRDIGPYKNLVVFSSSCLDPKFVSNSSSIPLFQKLKGLFNSLQKVDLKSLSDQQKLAFWINIYNACIMHGFLKFSVPSSAEKLLNLLNKATLNVGGKVVNAQAIERCILRKPTLMSSKDGKEAIIHELYGLNTVNANVIFTLCCGTRSSPAVRIYTAEGVTSELEKSKQEYLQASISVTNSKTIWLPELLIQNMYDFATDTDSLVEWVCHQLPTSISLRKSIVDCYKGTSNSGRVINNGINIEKMPYDFDCQYLLQV
;
A
#
# COMPACT_ATOMS: atom_id res chain seq x y z
N MET A 1 -35.61 28.70 13.85
CA MET A 1 -36.23 30.00 13.52
C MET A 1 -35.58 30.43 12.22
N PRO A 2 -36.29 30.63 11.10
CA PRO A 2 -35.62 30.95 9.85
C PRO A 2 -34.88 32.27 9.99
N LEU A 3 -33.56 32.24 9.78
CA LEU A 3 -32.70 33.41 9.81
C LEU A 3 -33.16 34.37 8.70
N HIS A 4 -33.80 35.48 9.09
CA HIS A 4 -34.24 36.49 8.14
C HIS A 4 -33.01 37.21 7.57
N ILE A 5 -32.67 36.94 6.30
CA ILE A 5 -31.54 37.59 5.63
C ILE A 5 -31.92 39.06 5.34
N PRO A 6 -31.15 40.05 5.82
CA PRO A 6 -31.48 41.45 5.60
C PRO A 6 -31.28 41.90 4.14
N ASP A 7 -32.17 42.76 3.65
CA ASP A 7 -32.20 43.15 2.24
C ASP A 7 -31.05 44.05 1.77
N HIS A 8 -30.34 44.68 2.70
CA HIS A 8 -29.24 45.61 2.42
C HIS A 8 -27.89 44.93 2.16
N LEU A 9 -27.82 43.59 2.18
CA LEU A 9 -26.57 42.86 1.99
C LEU A 9 -26.17 42.71 0.50
N PRO A 10 -24.87 42.76 0.16
CA PRO A 10 -24.37 42.50 -1.18
C PRO A 10 -24.77 41.11 -1.70
N ARG A 11 -25.02 40.99 -3.01
CA ARG A 11 -25.55 39.76 -3.65
C ARG A 11 -24.78 38.48 -3.30
N LYS A 12 -23.44 38.50 -3.38
CA LYS A 12 -22.58 37.35 -3.01
C LYS A 12 -22.75 36.93 -1.54
N MET A 13 -23.03 37.87 -0.65
CA MET A 13 -23.22 37.59 0.77
C MET A 13 -24.61 36.98 1.04
N LYS A 14 -25.64 37.40 0.29
CA LYS A 14 -26.97 36.77 0.33
C LYS A 14 -26.93 35.33 -0.17
N GLU A 15 -26.19 35.06 -1.24
CA GLU A 15 -25.99 33.70 -1.79
C GLU A 15 -25.33 32.78 -0.74
N LEU A 16 -24.23 33.22 -0.12
CA LEU A 16 -23.56 32.44 0.94
C LEU A 16 -24.45 32.21 2.17
N LEU A 17 -25.22 33.22 2.60
CA LEU A 17 -26.15 33.07 3.72
C LEU A 17 -27.29 32.10 3.39
N SER A 18 -27.78 32.09 2.14
CA SER A 18 -28.79 31.13 1.71
C SER A 18 -28.28 29.69 1.66
N GLU A 19 -27.03 29.49 1.21
CA GLU A 19 -26.38 28.18 1.26
C GLU A 19 -26.18 27.71 2.71
N LEU A 20 -25.76 28.61 3.60
CA LEU A 20 -25.58 28.29 5.02
C LEU A 20 -26.91 27.86 5.68
N VAL A 21 -28.01 28.57 5.40
CA VAL A 21 -29.34 28.22 5.94
C VAL A 21 -29.80 26.85 5.43
N MET A 22 -29.56 26.51 4.15
CA MET A 22 -29.89 25.18 3.64
C MET A 22 -29.09 24.07 4.32
N VAL A 23 -27.81 24.29 4.58
CA VAL A 23 -26.95 23.32 5.27
C VAL A 23 -27.38 23.15 6.74
N GLU A 24 -27.75 24.23 7.41
CA GLU A 24 -28.28 24.15 8.78
C GLU A 24 -29.58 23.34 8.86
N ASP A 25 -30.51 23.54 7.92
CA ASP A 25 -31.75 22.75 7.85
C ASP A 25 -31.47 21.26 7.55
N GLU A 26 -30.49 20.96 6.69
CA GLU A 26 -30.07 19.57 6.40
C GLU A 26 -29.44 18.90 7.63
N ILE A 27 -28.59 19.62 8.38
CA ILE A 27 -28.00 19.12 9.63
C ILE A 27 -29.09 18.78 10.64
N VAL A 28 -30.07 19.68 10.84
CA VAL A 28 -31.19 19.42 11.78
C VAL A 28 -32.00 18.19 11.34
N GLY A 29 -32.21 18.01 10.04
CA GLY A 29 -32.86 16.82 9.48
C GLY A 29 -32.08 15.53 9.79
N LEU A 30 -30.77 15.55 9.57
CA LEU A 30 -29.89 14.40 9.85
C LEU A 30 -29.80 14.10 11.36
N GLU A 31 -29.73 15.13 12.21
CA GLU A 31 -29.73 14.97 13.66
C GLU A 31 -31.03 14.31 14.15
N THR A 32 -32.18 14.72 13.61
CA THR A 32 -33.49 14.13 13.91
C THR A 32 -33.54 12.65 13.49
N GLN A 33 -32.99 12.32 12.33
CA GLN A 33 -32.94 10.94 11.83
C GLN A 33 -32.02 10.06 12.69
N ILE A 34 -30.88 10.59 13.14
CA ILE A 34 -29.98 9.91 14.07
C ILE A 34 -30.67 9.68 15.42
N GLU A 35 -31.44 10.63 15.92
CA GLU A 35 -32.16 10.48 17.17
C GLU A 35 -33.24 9.39 17.08
N HIS A 36 -33.94 9.31 15.95
CA HIS A 36 -34.92 8.25 15.68
C HIS A 36 -34.24 6.86 15.64
N LEU A 37 -33.16 6.72 14.87
CA LEU A 37 -32.39 5.47 14.81
C LEU A 37 -31.85 5.05 16.18
N ARG A 38 -31.42 6.01 17.01
CA ARG A 38 -30.97 5.72 18.39
C ARG A 38 -32.10 5.25 19.28
N LYS A 39 -33.32 5.76 19.11
CA LYS A 39 -34.51 5.28 19.83
C LYS A 39 -34.88 3.87 19.40
N ASP A 40 -34.83 3.58 18.10
CA ASP A 40 -35.12 2.25 17.56
C ASP A 40 -34.13 1.20 18.07
N VAL A 41 -32.83 1.52 18.05
CA VAL A 41 -31.78 0.64 18.60
C VAL A 41 -31.97 0.39 20.10
N LYS A 42 -32.39 1.41 20.87
CA LYS A 42 -32.69 1.24 22.30
C LYS A 42 -33.91 0.36 22.52
N ALA A 43 -34.98 0.54 21.75
CA ALA A 43 -36.17 -0.30 21.81
C ALA A 43 -35.84 -1.76 21.46
N GLU A 44 -34.98 -1.99 20.46
CA GLU A 44 -34.52 -3.33 20.07
C GLU A 44 -33.62 -3.97 21.15
N GLN A 45 -32.77 -3.18 21.81
CA GLN A 45 -31.96 -3.64 22.95
C GLN A 45 -32.82 -3.97 24.18
N GLU A 46 -33.90 -3.23 24.42
CA GLU A 46 -34.84 -3.52 25.52
C GLU A 46 -35.70 -4.75 25.21
N ALA A 47 -36.17 -4.91 23.97
CA ALA A 47 -36.84 -6.12 23.51
C ALA A 47 -35.95 -7.37 23.66
N SER A 48 -34.64 -7.22 23.37
CA SER A 48 -33.66 -8.30 23.54
C SER A 48 -33.37 -8.65 25.01
N LYS A 49 -33.58 -7.72 25.95
CA LYS A 49 -33.39 -7.96 27.40
C LYS A 49 -34.57 -8.65 28.08
N GLN A 50 -35.78 -8.54 27.53
CA GLN A 50 -36.98 -9.20 28.08
C GLN A 50 -37.04 -10.71 27.79
N VAL A 51 -36.18 -11.23 26.89
CA VAL A 51 -36.05 -12.67 26.63
C VAL A 51 -34.91 -13.24 27.47
N LYS A 52 -35.14 -13.43 28.78
CA LYS A 52 -34.34 -14.34 29.62
C LYS A 52 -35.17 -15.61 29.89
N PRO A 53 -34.63 -16.83 29.69
CA PRO A 53 -35.39 -18.05 29.91
C PRO A 53 -35.51 -18.34 31.41
N LYS A 54 -36.76 -18.37 31.92
CA LYS A 54 -37.10 -18.98 33.20
C LYS A 54 -37.06 -20.49 33.05
N GLN A 55 -36.31 -21.16 33.92
CA GLN A 55 -36.49 -22.58 34.20
C GLN A 55 -37.89 -22.79 34.78
N HIS A 56 -38.74 -23.61 34.14
CA HIS A 56 -39.56 -24.62 34.82
C HIS A 56 -40.28 -25.52 33.82
N SER A 57 -40.23 -26.81 34.13
CA SER A 57 -41.10 -27.93 33.76
C SER A 57 -42.45 -27.62 33.09
N SER A 58 -42.71 -28.25 31.95
CA SER A 58 -43.70 -29.34 31.80
C SER A 58 -44.08 -29.55 30.33
N GLN A 59 -44.50 -30.78 30.05
CA GLN A 59 -44.85 -31.36 28.77
C GLN A 59 -45.88 -30.53 27.99
N LEU A 60 -45.73 -30.43 26.67
CA LEU A 60 -46.80 -30.83 25.73
C LEU A 60 -46.22 -30.96 24.31
N ARG A 61 -46.48 -32.12 23.70
CA ARG A 61 -46.31 -32.39 22.27
C ARG A 61 -47.39 -31.65 21.48
N ASN A 62 -47.02 -30.99 20.38
CA ASN A 62 -47.37 -31.43 19.02
C ASN A 62 -46.88 -30.47 17.92
N ASN A 63 -46.16 -31.06 16.97
CA ASN A 63 -46.09 -30.80 15.53
C ASN A 63 -46.23 -29.37 14.98
N THR A 64 -45.09 -28.80 14.60
CA THR A 64 -44.84 -28.36 13.21
C THR A 64 -43.33 -28.40 12.95
N SER A 65 -42.91 -29.37 12.15
CA SER A 65 -41.60 -29.33 11.50
C SER A 65 -41.68 -28.29 10.38
N MET A 66 -40.77 -27.32 10.36
CA MET A 66 -40.03 -26.87 9.18
C MET A 66 -39.13 -25.67 9.55
N ARG A 67 -37.81 -25.86 9.40
CA ARG A 67 -36.81 -24.84 9.01
C ARG A 67 -36.31 -23.83 10.07
N ILE A 68 -35.68 -24.29 11.17
CA ILE A 68 -34.98 -23.37 12.13
C ILE A 68 -33.53 -23.82 12.49
N GLY A 69 -32.97 -24.85 11.85
CA GLY A 69 -31.68 -25.43 12.27
C GLY A 69 -30.39 -24.70 11.86
N TYR A 70 -30.43 -23.78 10.89
CA TYR A 70 -29.19 -23.27 10.25
C TYR A 70 -28.97 -21.75 10.35
N GLU A 71 -29.99 -20.96 10.67
CA GLU A 71 -29.87 -19.50 10.74
C GLU A 71 -29.22 -19.01 12.04
N THR A 72 -29.34 -19.74 13.15
CA THR A 72 -28.83 -19.31 14.47
C THR A 72 -27.30 -19.31 14.55
N ARG A 73 -26.61 -20.21 13.84
CA ARG A 73 -25.14 -20.21 13.80
C ARG A 73 -24.61 -19.07 12.93
N ALA A 74 -25.20 -18.84 11.76
CA ALA A 74 -24.80 -17.75 10.88
C ALA A 74 -24.97 -16.39 11.55
N LEU A 75 -26.11 -16.17 12.23
CA LEU A 75 -26.36 -14.95 13.01
C LEU A 75 -25.37 -14.78 14.18
N HIS A 76 -24.98 -15.87 14.85
CA HIS A 76 -23.97 -15.84 15.90
C HIS A 76 -22.58 -15.42 15.37
N PHE A 77 -22.16 -15.96 14.23
CA PHE A 77 -20.89 -15.60 13.60
C PHE A 77 -20.89 -14.17 13.04
N ILE A 78 -22.02 -13.72 12.46
CA ILE A 78 -22.19 -12.34 11.99
C ILE A 78 -22.14 -11.36 13.17
N SER A 79 -22.83 -11.67 14.28
CA SER A 79 -22.81 -10.83 15.50
C SER A 79 -21.43 -10.78 16.16
N LYS A 80 -20.69 -11.90 16.21
CA LYS A 80 -19.30 -11.94 16.70
C LYS A 80 -18.33 -11.18 15.78
N ALA A 81 -18.54 -11.25 14.46
CA ALA A 81 -17.73 -10.51 13.48
C ALA A 81 -17.91 -9.00 13.60
N ILE A 82 -19.12 -8.55 13.89
CA ILE A 82 -19.43 -7.12 14.10
C ILE A 82 -18.84 -6.62 15.43
N ASN A 83 -18.80 -7.45 16.48
CA ASN A 83 -18.30 -7.08 17.82
C ASN A 83 -16.78 -7.31 18.03
N GLY A 84 -16.05 -7.72 16.99
CA GLY A 84 -14.57 -7.75 16.98
C GLY A 84 -13.88 -8.70 17.97
N SER A 85 -14.60 -9.67 18.55
CA SER A 85 -14.11 -10.53 19.63
C SER A 85 -13.88 -11.97 19.12
N TYR A 86 -12.69 -12.23 18.58
CA TYR A 86 -12.21 -13.60 18.34
C TYR A 86 -10.92 -13.83 19.13
N SER A 87 -10.90 -14.89 19.94
CA SER A 87 -9.67 -15.45 20.52
C SER A 87 -9.33 -16.75 19.79
N LEU A 88 -8.03 -17.05 19.63
CA LEU A 88 -7.53 -18.23 18.90
C LEU A 88 -8.03 -19.57 19.49
N THR A 89 -8.53 -19.55 20.73
CA THR A 89 -9.02 -20.71 21.49
C THR A 89 -10.48 -21.10 21.19
N ASP A 90 -11.24 -20.30 20.42
CA ASP A 90 -12.66 -20.55 20.14
C ASP A 90 -12.92 -21.70 19.13
N PHE A 91 -11.88 -22.41 18.65
CA PHE A 91 -12.00 -23.47 17.64
C PHE A 91 -11.77 -24.90 18.16
N THR A 92 -11.57 -25.11 19.45
CA THR A 92 -11.47 -26.45 20.04
C THR A 92 -12.85 -26.96 20.49
N ILE A 93 -13.43 -27.88 19.72
CA ILE A 93 -14.60 -28.65 20.15
C ILE A 93 -14.13 -29.69 21.17
N ASN A 94 -14.57 -29.59 22.43
CA ASN A 94 -14.37 -30.61 23.46
C ASN A 94 -15.28 -31.82 23.17
N GLU A 95 -14.69 -32.95 22.76
CA GLU A 95 -15.39 -34.23 22.61
C GLU A 95 -15.67 -34.89 23.96
N LYS A 96 -16.70 -34.44 24.70
CA LYS A 96 -17.19 -35.19 25.87
C LYS A 96 -18.70 -35.40 25.99
N ASP A 97 -19.52 -34.99 25.03
CA ASP A 97 -20.97 -35.27 25.06
C ASP A 97 -21.47 -35.86 23.74
N ILE A 98 -21.21 -37.15 23.50
CA ILE A 98 -22.05 -37.97 22.62
C ILE A 98 -22.23 -39.36 23.26
N GLY A 99 -23.40 -39.56 23.86
CA GLY A 99 -23.90 -40.88 24.24
C GLY A 99 -24.19 -41.75 23.02
N SER A 100 -23.95 -43.05 23.19
CA SER A 100 -24.02 -44.13 22.20
C SER A 100 -25.33 -44.22 21.40
N PRO A 101 -25.31 -44.78 20.17
CA PRO A 101 -26.48 -45.40 19.59
C PRO A 101 -26.38 -46.93 19.53
N ILE A 102 -27.47 -47.57 19.93
CA ILE A 102 -27.78 -49.00 19.85
C ILE A 102 -28.34 -49.32 18.46
N GLY A 103 -27.84 -50.41 17.84
CA GLY A 103 -28.65 -51.43 17.16
C GLY A 103 -29.25 -51.17 15.76
N GLY A 104 -28.51 -51.60 14.73
CA GLY A 104 -28.87 -52.56 13.66
C GLY A 104 -30.27 -52.63 12.99
N GLY A 105 -30.26 -52.78 11.65
CA GLY A 105 -31.36 -53.40 10.90
C GLY A 105 -31.40 -53.09 9.40
N ASN A 106 -30.87 -54.00 8.58
CA ASN A 106 -30.78 -53.97 7.11
C ASN A 106 -32.14 -54.00 6.38
N LEU A 107 -32.17 -53.51 5.12
CA LEU A 107 -32.55 -54.29 3.91
C LEU A 107 -32.18 -53.51 2.62
N SER A 108 -31.35 -54.14 1.81
CA SER A 108 -30.97 -53.85 0.39
C SER A 108 -31.84 -54.78 -0.53
N PRO A 109 -31.69 -54.98 -1.88
CA PRO A 109 -30.63 -54.59 -2.83
C PRO A 109 -31.04 -54.41 -4.34
N TYR A 110 -30.02 -54.38 -5.23
CA TYR A 110 -29.94 -54.66 -6.70
C TYR A 110 -29.99 -53.49 -7.71
N ILE A 111 -29.19 -53.40 -8.80
CA ILE A 111 -27.94 -54.06 -9.25
C ILE A 111 -27.30 -53.25 -10.43
N GLN A 112 -25.98 -53.42 -10.64
CA GLN A 112 -25.06 -53.04 -11.76
C GLN A 112 -25.48 -53.59 -13.16
N PRO A 113 -24.78 -53.46 -14.34
CA PRO A 113 -23.32 -53.45 -14.57
C PRO A 113 -22.72 -52.74 -15.84
N THR A 114 -21.41 -52.95 -15.97
CA THR A 114 -20.37 -52.62 -16.98
C THR A 114 -20.53 -53.18 -18.41
N SER A 115 -19.86 -52.56 -19.42
CA SER A 115 -18.97 -53.25 -20.41
C SER A 115 -18.30 -52.30 -21.44
N LYS A 116 -17.16 -52.73 -22.01
CA LYS A 116 -16.31 -52.07 -23.04
C LYS A 116 -16.45 -52.77 -24.42
N GLN A 117 -16.22 -51.96 -25.48
CA GLN A 117 -15.70 -52.24 -26.85
C GLN A 117 -16.42 -53.19 -27.84
N SER A 118 -16.82 -52.64 -29.01
CA SER A 118 -16.27 -52.94 -30.36
C SER A 118 -17.25 -52.53 -31.49
N GLY A 119 -16.74 -52.11 -32.67
CA GLY A 119 -17.53 -51.97 -33.90
C GLY A 119 -17.19 -50.75 -34.79
N LEU A 120 -16.85 -51.00 -36.05
CA LEU A 120 -16.33 -50.09 -37.09
C LEU A 120 -17.38 -49.27 -37.87
N GLN A 121 -16.88 -48.18 -38.48
CA GLN A 121 -17.30 -47.50 -39.75
C GLN A 121 -18.78 -47.16 -39.99
N ASP A 122 -19.06 -45.86 -40.21
CA ASP A 122 -19.47 -45.42 -41.57
C ASP A 122 -19.34 -43.89 -41.82
N GLN A 123 -19.14 -43.55 -43.10
CA GLN A 123 -18.95 -42.21 -43.66
C GLN A 123 -20.29 -41.46 -43.88
N ARG A 124 -20.33 -40.12 -43.74
CA ARG A 124 -20.56 -39.17 -44.86
C ARG A 124 -20.85 -37.73 -44.40
N VAL A 125 -20.26 -36.82 -45.17
CA VAL A 125 -20.44 -35.36 -45.23
C VAL A 125 -21.75 -35.01 -45.96
N THR A 126 -22.47 -33.93 -45.60
CA THR A 126 -22.85 -32.78 -46.49
C THR A 126 -23.82 -31.74 -45.89
N LYS A 127 -23.39 -30.47 -45.99
CA LYS A 127 -24.07 -29.21 -46.43
C LYS A 127 -25.42 -28.71 -45.84
N ARG A 128 -25.31 -27.57 -45.14
CA ARG A 128 -25.89 -26.20 -45.38
C ARG A 128 -27.34 -25.97 -45.87
N SER A 129 -27.91 -24.90 -45.26
CA SER A 129 -28.99 -23.95 -45.66
C SER A 129 -30.30 -24.22 -44.92
N GLY A 130 -31.04 -23.28 -44.32
CA GLY A 130 -31.04 -21.82 -44.22
C GLY A 130 -32.51 -21.35 -44.02
N VAL A 131 -32.72 -20.11 -43.53
CA VAL A 131 -33.98 -19.31 -43.65
C VAL A 131 -35.07 -19.65 -42.58
N GLN A 132 -35.77 -18.76 -41.81
CA GLN A 132 -36.11 -17.32 -41.85
C GLN A 132 -36.53 -16.76 -40.44
N LYS A 133 -36.39 -15.44 -40.23
CA LYS A 133 -36.96 -14.52 -39.18
C LYS A 133 -38.44 -14.12 -39.54
N PRO A 134 -39.20 -13.17 -38.91
CA PRO A 134 -38.93 -12.07 -37.91
C PRO A 134 -40.03 -11.93 -36.81
N THR A 135 -40.02 -11.01 -35.81
CA THR A 135 -40.35 -9.54 -35.73
C THR A 135 -40.53 -9.23 -34.22
N ALA A 136 -40.45 -8.03 -33.63
CA ALA A 136 -40.10 -6.65 -33.96
C ALA A 136 -39.97 -5.87 -32.62
N SER A 137 -39.23 -4.75 -32.64
CA SER A 137 -39.19 -3.70 -31.61
C SER A 137 -39.84 -2.41 -32.13
N PRO A 138 -40.17 -1.43 -31.27
CA PRO A 138 -40.16 -0.01 -31.65
C PRO A 138 -39.09 0.74 -30.81
N LEU A 139 -37.99 1.30 -31.38
CA LEU A 139 -37.85 2.53 -32.20
C LEU A 139 -38.02 3.80 -31.33
N ARG A 140 -37.21 4.88 -31.36
CA ARG A 140 -36.17 5.44 -32.28
C ARG A 140 -35.69 6.78 -31.62
N ASN A 141 -34.58 7.48 -31.92
CA ASN A 141 -33.99 7.88 -33.20
C ASN A 141 -32.52 8.33 -33.04
N PHE A 142 -31.70 7.99 -34.04
CA PHE A 142 -30.50 8.70 -34.51
C PHE A 142 -30.78 9.17 -35.95
N ARG A 143 -30.12 10.26 -36.37
CA ARG A 143 -29.75 10.62 -37.76
C ARG A 143 -28.63 11.67 -37.65
N ASP A 144 -27.65 11.83 -38.53
CA ASP A 144 -26.84 11.02 -39.46
C ASP A 144 -25.79 12.02 -40.05
N PRO A 145 -24.71 11.58 -40.73
CA PRO A 145 -23.47 12.36 -40.90
C PRO A 145 -23.16 12.92 -42.33
N THR A 146 -22.27 13.95 -42.34
CA THR A 146 -21.23 14.42 -43.32
C THR A 146 -21.57 14.79 -44.78
N PRO A 147 -20.87 15.80 -45.41
CA PRO A 147 -19.64 15.53 -46.19
C PRO A 147 -18.59 16.68 -46.29
N PHE A 148 -17.44 16.37 -46.93
CA PHE A 148 -16.19 17.13 -47.11
C PHE A 148 -16.05 17.80 -48.51
N LYS A 149 -15.12 18.79 -48.62
CA LYS A 149 -14.33 19.34 -49.78
C LYS A 149 -14.74 20.75 -50.32
N PRO A 150 -13.87 21.52 -51.05
CA PRO A 150 -12.39 21.67 -51.08
C PRO A 150 -11.89 23.16 -51.06
N LYS A 151 -10.57 23.38 -51.16
CA LYS A 151 -9.80 24.66 -51.21
C LYS A 151 -10.13 25.59 -52.40
N GLU A 152 -10.05 26.91 -52.19
CA GLU A 152 -9.64 27.90 -53.20
C GLU A 152 -8.96 29.16 -52.59
N ARG A 153 -8.04 29.77 -53.36
CA ARG A 153 -7.13 30.90 -53.07
C ARG A 153 -7.85 32.25 -53.27
N SER A 154 -7.51 33.30 -52.50
CA SER A 154 -6.97 34.58 -53.05
C SER A 154 -6.81 35.76 -52.04
N VAL A 155 -5.67 36.43 -52.19
CA VAL A 155 -5.30 37.86 -51.98
C VAL A 155 -5.01 38.41 -50.56
N GLU A 156 -3.78 38.93 -50.44
CA GLU A 156 -3.16 39.68 -49.35
C GLU A 156 -3.85 41.03 -49.07
N VAL A 157 -4.00 41.39 -47.78
CA VAL A 157 -3.80 42.77 -47.32
C VAL A 157 -3.11 42.72 -45.95
N ARG A 158 -1.99 43.45 -45.88
CA ARG A 158 -1.02 43.56 -44.78
C ARG A 158 -1.50 44.57 -43.74
N VAL A 159 -1.69 44.14 -42.48
CA VAL A 159 -1.76 45.02 -41.30
C VAL A 159 -1.19 44.26 -40.10
N ASP A 160 0.02 44.63 -39.63
CA ASP A 160 0.56 44.23 -38.31
C ASP A 160 -0.19 45.02 -37.21
N PRO A 161 -0.57 44.41 -36.06
CA PRO A 161 0.29 44.45 -34.84
C PRO A 161 0.02 43.30 -33.82
N PRO A 162 0.46 43.38 -32.55
CA PRO A 162 1.81 43.17 -32.03
C PRO A 162 1.99 41.82 -31.31
N GLN A 163 3.24 41.37 -31.17
CA GLN A 163 3.62 40.23 -30.34
C GLN A 163 3.25 40.47 -28.86
N LYS A 164 2.31 39.69 -28.34
CA LYS A 164 2.16 39.50 -26.89
C LYS A 164 3.17 38.45 -26.44
N SER A 165 4.18 38.94 -25.72
CA SER A 165 5.14 38.16 -24.95
C SER A 165 4.44 37.11 -24.10
N ILE A 166 4.85 35.85 -24.28
CA ILE A 166 4.65 34.79 -23.30
C ILE A 166 5.44 35.23 -22.07
N GLY A 167 4.73 35.58 -21.01
CA GLY A 167 5.30 36.01 -19.75
C GLY A 167 6.27 34.96 -19.21
N SER A 168 7.55 35.28 -19.32
CA SER A 168 8.56 34.85 -18.36
C SER A 168 8.04 35.26 -16.98
N THR A 169 7.66 34.29 -16.15
CA THR A 169 7.58 34.52 -14.72
C THR A 169 9.02 34.79 -14.27
N GLN A 170 9.38 36.08 -14.26
CA GLN A 170 10.56 36.56 -13.60
C GLN A 170 10.50 36.11 -12.14
N LEU A 171 11.61 35.53 -11.70
CA LEU A 171 11.94 35.38 -10.30
C LEU A 171 11.89 36.76 -9.66
N GLU A 172 10.81 37.06 -8.94
CA GLU A 172 10.85 38.08 -7.92
C GLU A 172 11.72 37.55 -6.77
N GLU A 173 13.01 37.85 -6.84
CA GLU A 173 13.79 38.03 -5.62
C GLU A 173 13.27 39.28 -4.92
N SER A 174 12.32 39.12 -3.99
CA SER A 174 12.16 40.06 -2.88
C SER A 174 11.42 39.42 -1.69
N ASN A 175 12.02 39.62 -0.51
CA ASN A 175 11.56 39.30 0.84
C ASN A 175 11.66 37.83 1.29
N GLY A 176 12.44 37.62 2.36
CA GLY A 176 12.76 36.33 2.96
C GLY A 176 11.51 35.53 3.32
N THR A 177 11.04 34.71 2.39
CA THR A 177 9.97 33.76 2.64
C THR A 177 10.50 32.74 3.64
N LYS A 178 10.13 32.91 4.92
CA LYS A 178 10.40 31.91 5.95
C LYS A 178 9.68 30.64 5.54
N TRP A 179 10.41 29.70 4.95
CA TRP A 179 9.85 28.43 4.52
C TRP A 179 9.22 27.72 5.71
N GLN A 180 7.99 27.24 5.53
CA GLN A 180 7.40 26.30 6.49
C GLN A 180 8.23 25.01 6.48
N PRO A 181 8.71 24.49 7.64
CA PRO A 181 9.67 23.39 7.67
C PRO A 181 9.18 22.12 6.97
N ASN A 182 7.94 21.69 7.24
CA ASN A 182 7.35 20.51 6.61
C ASN A 182 7.26 20.67 5.10
N LYS A 183 6.76 21.79 4.59
CA LYS A 183 6.67 22.02 3.15
C LYS A 183 8.03 22.03 2.46
N LEU A 184 9.04 22.58 3.13
CA LEU A 184 10.41 22.55 2.64
C LEU A 184 10.93 21.11 2.53
N SER A 185 10.73 20.29 3.58
CA SER A 185 11.14 18.87 3.57
C SER A 185 10.44 18.06 2.47
N GLU A 186 9.14 18.29 2.25
CA GLU A 186 8.41 17.67 1.14
C GLU A 186 8.98 18.10 -0.22
N ASN A 187 9.27 19.38 -0.41
CA ASN A 187 9.78 19.90 -1.67
C ASN A 187 11.19 19.36 -1.98
N ILE A 188 12.03 19.17 -0.95
CA ILE A 188 13.33 18.50 -1.08
C ILE A 188 13.13 17.07 -1.57
N MET A 189 12.25 16.30 -0.91
CA MET A 189 11.94 14.93 -1.31
C MET A 189 11.39 14.85 -2.74
N LYS A 190 10.42 15.71 -3.10
CA LYS A 190 9.90 15.80 -4.48
C LYS A 190 11.02 16.07 -5.48
N CYS A 191 11.92 16.99 -5.17
CA CYS A 191 13.04 17.32 -6.05
C CYS A 191 13.99 16.12 -6.21
N LEU A 192 14.32 15.42 -5.13
CA LEU A 192 15.17 14.22 -5.17
C LEU A 192 14.51 13.09 -5.96
N ILE A 193 13.23 12.78 -5.69
CA ILE A 193 12.48 11.76 -6.46
C ILE A 193 12.51 12.11 -7.95
N LEU A 194 12.28 13.36 -8.34
CA LEU A 194 12.36 13.79 -9.74
C LEU A 194 13.75 13.61 -10.36
N ILE A 195 14.83 13.86 -9.60
CA ILE A 195 16.21 13.60 -10.04
C ILE A 195 16.40 12.11 -10.31
N TYR A 196 15.99 11.25 -9.37
CA TYR A 196 16.12 9.79 -9.50
C TYR A 196 15.28 9.24 -10.65
N VAL A 197 14.03 9.67 -10.79
CA VAL A 197 13.20 9.27 -11.94
C VAL A 197 13.82 9.73 -13.25
N ARG A 198 14.45 10.91 -13.30
CA ARG A 198 15.18 11.37 -14.49
C ARG A 198 16.42 10.49 -14.78
N LEU A 199 17.15 10.06 -13.76
CA LEU A 199 18.26 9.12 -13.90
C LEU A 199 17.79 7.78 -14.50
N ILE A 200 16.69 7.22 -14.02
CA ILE A 200 16.09 6.00 -14.57
C ILE A 200 15.78 6.17 -16.06
N ARG A 201 15.16 7.30 -16.45
CA ARG A 201 14.84 7.58 -17.87
C ARG A 201 16.09 7.69 -18.74
N ILE A 202 17.14 8.36 -18.26
CA ILE A 202 18.40 8.53 -19.00
C ILE A 202 19.11 7.18 -19.17
N SER A 203 19.17 6.38 -18.10
CA SER A 203 19.76 5.03 -18.12
C SER A 203 19.09 4.15 -19.18
N ARG A 204 17.75 4.12 -19.22
CA ARG A 204 17.00 3.36 -20.24
C ARG A 204 17.26 3.84 -21.67
N GLN A 205 17.35 5.16 -21.88
CA GLN A 205 17.67 5.70 -23.21
C GLN A 205 19.06 5.25 -23.67
N SER A 206 20.04 5.26 -22.77
CA SER A 206 21.41 4.78 -23.02
C SER A 206 21.45 3.28 -23.37
N GLU A 207 20.63 2.46 -22.71
CA GLU A 207 20.48 1.03 -23.04
C GLU A 207 19.84 0.82 -24.42
N LEU A 208 18.79 1.58 -24.73
CA LEU A 208 18.12 1.53 -26.04
C LEU A 208 19.03 1.97 -27.19
N ASP A 209 19.90 2.95 -26.97
CA ASP A 209 20.86 3.43 -27.98
C ASP A 209 22.00 2.43 -28.23
N LYS A 210 22.37 1.63 -27.21
CA LYS A 210 23.33 0.52 -27.33
C LYS A 210 22.71 -0.73 -27.97
N SER A 211 21.41 -0.93 -27.80
CA SER A 211 20.68 -2.02 -28.43
C SER A 211 20.35 -1.67 -29.89
N GLY A 212 20.83 -2.46 -30.85
CA GLY A 212 20.64 -2.20 -32.28
C GLY A 212 19.16 -2.15 -32.73
N PRO A 213 18.89 -1.83 -34.02
CA PRO A 213 17.54 -1.58 -34.53
C PRO A 213 16.56 -2.76 -34.42
N ILE A 214 17.04 -4.00 -34.25
CA ILE A 214 16.20 -5.21 -34.11
C ILE A 214 15.47 -5.22 -32.75
N SER A 215 16.06 -4.64 -31.70
CA SER A 215 15.44 -4.54 -30.38
C SER A 215 14.35 -3.46 -30.30
N ARG A 216 14.39 -2.46 -31.20
CA ARG A 216 13.46 -1.30 -31.17
C ARG A 216 12.01 -1.66 -31.46
N SER A 217 11.75 -2.77 -32.19
CA SER A 217 10.40 -3.23 -32.52
C SER A 217 9.67 -3.90 -31.36
N MET A 218 10.37 -4.47 -30.37
CA MET A 218 9.74 -5.13 -29.22
C MET A 218 9.37 -4.15 -28.10
N TYR A 219 10.08 -3.02 -27.97
CA TYR A 219 9.87 -2.07 -26.86
C TYR A 219 8.85 -0.96 -27.15
N SER A 220 8.47 -0.73 -28.42
CA SER A 220 7.44 0.26 -28.78
C SER A 220 6.05 -0.05 -28.18
N SER A 221 5.83 -1.28 -27.69
CA SER A 221 4.61 -1.71 -27.02
C SER A 221 4.78 -2.01 -25.51
N LEU A 222 5.99 -1.87 -24.94
CA LEU A 222 6.22 -2.00 -23.51
C LEU A 222 6.13 -0.64 -22.82
N SER A 223 4.90 -0.18 -22.58
CA SER A 223 4.68 0.74 -21.47
C SER A 223 5.08 0.04 -20.16
N PHE A 224 6.01 0.62 -19.40
CA PHE A 224 6.25 0.33 -17.98
C PHE A 224 6.79 -1.06 -17.56
N ARG A 225 7.40 -1.91 -18.40
CA ARG A 225 7.94 -3.20 -17.93
C ARG A 225 9.38 -3.49 -18.39
N THR A 226 10.11 -4.18 -17.51
CA THR A 226 11.58 -4.26 -17.29
C THR A 226 12.42 -5.09 -18.28
N GLU A 227 13.74 -4.86 -18.20
CA GLU A 227 14.90 -5.60 -18.77
C GLU A 227 14.90 -7.13 -18.52
N PRO A 228 15.47 -7.96 -19.44
CA PRO A 228 15.74 -9.37 -19.22
C PRO A 228 17.24 -9.68 -18.97
N GLY A 229 17.54 -10.54 -17.99
CA GLY A 229 18.88 -11.09 -17.77
C GLY A 229 18.86 -12.56 -17.33
N VAL A 230 19.44 -13.41 -18.19
CA VAL A 230 20.04 -14.76 -18.04
C VAL A 230 19.23 -15.98 -17.52
N ASN A 231 18.84 -16.78 -18.52
CA ASN A 231 18.49 -18.21 -18.64
C ASN A 231 18.67 -19.19 -17.44
N LEU A 232 17.57 -19.89 -17.11
CA LEU A 232 17.56 -21.36 -17.02
C LEU A 232 16.22 -21.89 -17.55
N SER A 233 16.29 -22.89 -18.43
CA SER A 233 15.14 -23.51 -19.08
C SER A 233 14.34 -24.41 -18.13
N THR A 234 13.04 -24.18 -17.96
CA THR A 234 11.93 -25.10 -18.31
C THR A 234 10.57 -24.63 -17.75
N SER A 235 9.55 -24.79 -18.61
CA SER A 235 8.10 -24.90 -18.32
C SER A 235 7.26 -23.67 -17.93
N LEU A 236 6.77 -22.99 -18.97
CA LEU A 236 5.36 -22.62 -19.20
C LEU A 236 4.46 -22.30 -17.97
N ILE A 237 4.52 -21.08 -17.44
CA ILE A 237 3.32 -20.30 -17.09
C ILE A 237 3.60 -18.83 -17.40
N LYS A 238 2.94 -18.34 -18.46
CA LYS A 238 2.96 -16.96 -18.91
C LYS A 238 1.92 -16.19 -18.09
N GLU A 239 2.21 -15.92 -16.82
CA GLU A 239 1.45 -14.93 -16.04
C GLU A 239 2.23 -13.62 -16.01
N SER A 240 1.51 -12.51 -16.18
CA SER A 240 2.01 -11.15 -16.12
C SER A 240 2.84 -10.95 -14.85
N LYS A 241 4.17 -11.08 -14.94
CA LYS A 241 5.07 -10.99 -13.79
C LYS A 241 4.80 -9.69 -13.05
N GLN A 242 4.13 -9.82 -11.92
CA GLN A 242 4.12 -8.85 -10.85
C GLN A 242 5.57 -8.48 -10.58
N GLN A 243 5.90 -7.18 -10.56
CA GLN A 243 7.24 -6.78 -10.18
C GLN A 243 7.41 -7.11 -8.69
N ASP A 244 8.25 -8.10 -8.39
CA ASP A 244 8.58 -8.50 -7.03
C ASP A 244 9.89 -7.82 -6.61
N PRO A 245 9.81 -6.67 -5.92
CA PRO A 245 11.01 -5.90 -5.59
C PRO A 245 11.90 -6.60 -4.55
N TYR A 246 11.36 -7.58 -3.82
CA TYR A 246 12.03 -8.26 -2.70
C TYR A 246 12.42 -9.70 -3.02
N GLY A 247 11.95 -10.29 -4.13
CA GLY A 247 12.26 -11.67 -4.52
C GLY A 247 11.61 -12.72 -3.62
N ILE A 248 10.49 -12.37 -2.98
CA ILE A 248 9.76 -13.28 -2.08
C ILE A 248 9.16 -14.49 -2.81
N PHE A 249 8.96 -14.40 -4.14
CA PHE A 249 8.49 -15.50 -4.98
C PHE A 249 9.62 -16.35 -5.55
N ASP A 250 10.88 -15.91 -5.40
CA ASP A 250 12.05 -16.70 -5.79
C ASP A 250 12.38 -17.80 -4.75
N ILE A 251 11.75 -17.72 -3.57
CA ILE A 251 11.84 -18.73 -2.51
C ILE A 251 11.10 -19.99 -2.94
N GLU A 252 11.75 -21.15 -2.81
CA GLU A 252 11.17 -22.43 -3.20
C GLU A 252 9.87 -22.71 -2.42
N GLY A 253 8.81 -23.02 -3.16
CA GLY A 253 7.50 -23.30 -2.59
C GLY A 253 6.75 -22.07 -2.07
N ALA A 254 7.20 -20.84 -2.35
CA ALA A 254 6.48 -19.61 -2.01
C ALA A 254 5.08 -19.59 -2.64
N ILE A 255 4.07 -19.20 -1.86
CA ILE A 255 2.69 -19.08 -2.30
C ILE A 255 2.53 -17.77 -3.08
N PRO A 256 2.12 -17.79 -4.36
CA PRO A 256 1.85 -16.56 -5.11
C PRO A 256 0.74 -15.74 -4.45
N ARG A 257 0.94 -14.43 -4.34
CA ARG A 257 -0.05 -13.50 -3.75
C ARG A 257 0.10 -12.08 -4.27
N ASP A 258 -0.87 -11.22 -3.99
CA ASP A 258 -0.74 -9.80 -4.29
C ASP A 258 0.17 -9.10 -3.25
N ILE A 259 1.23 -8.45 -3.72
CA ILE A 259 2.16 -7.65 -2.90
C ILE A 259 1.66 -6.21 -2.66
N GLY A 260 0.41 -5.93 -3.03
CA GLY A 260 -0.20 -4.62 -2.85
C GLY A 260 0.42 -3.56 -3.78
N PRO A 261 0.43 -2.29 -3.36
CA PRO A 261 0.90 -1.17 -4.20
C PRO A 261 2.35 -1.27 -4.68
N TYR A 262 3.17 -2.09 -4.01
CA TYR A 262 4.58 -2.29 -4.36
C TYR A 262 4.80 -2.79 -5.78
N LYS A 263 3.81 -3.50 -6.35
CA LYS A 263 3.82 -3.98 -7.74
C LYS A 263 3.87 -2.89 -8.80
N ASN A 264 3.49 -1.67 -8.42
CA ASN A 264 3.39 -0.53 -9.32
C ASN A 264 4.55 0.47 -9.10
N LEU A 265 5.46 0.19 -8.16
CA LEU A 265 6.56 1.11 -7.85
C LEU A 265 7.65 1.02 -8.90
N VAL A 266 8.23 2.17 -9.21
CA VAL A 266 9.37 2.25 -10.12
C VAL A 266 10.64 1.92 -9.35
N VAL A 267 11.41 0.97 -9.87
CA VAL A 267 12.68 0.54 -9.27
C VAL A 267 13.83 1.37 -9.84
N PHE A 268 14.60 2.00 -8.96
CA PHE A 268 15.93 2.52 -9.25
C PHE A 268 16.97 1.52 -8.75
N SER A 269 18.01 1.27 -9.55
CA SER A 269 19.17 0.44 -9.20
C SER A 269 20.49 1.19 -9.39
N SER A 270 21.59 0.64 -8.89
CA SER A 270 22.94 1.20 -9.07
C SER A 270 23.32 1.44 -10.54
N SER A 271 22.82 0.60 -11.46
CA SER A 271 23.02 0.74 -12.90
C SER A 271 22.45 2.04 -13.48
N CYS A 272 21.46 2.66 -12.82
CA CYS A 272 20.88 3.92 -13.24
C CYS A 272 21.76 5.14 -12.89
N LEU A 273 22.78 4.97 -12.05
CA LEU A 273 23.67 6.04 -11.63
C LEU A 273 24.80 6.22 -12.66
N ASP A 274 24.66 7.16 -13.58
CA ASP A 274 25.74 7.54 -14.50
C ASP A 274 26.67 8.59 -13.82
N PRO A 275 27.97 8.29 -13.63
CA PRO A 275 28.92 9.24 -13.07
C PRO A 275 28.96 10.58 -13.83
N LYS A 276 28.76 10.56 -15.16
CA LYS A 276 28.77 11.78 -16.00
C LYS A 276 27.61 12.72 -15.65
N PHE A 277 26.47 12.16 -15.26
CA PHE A 277 25.30 12.94 -14.86
C PHE A 277 25.54 13.66 -13.53
N VAL A 278 26.23 12.98 -12.59
CA VAL A 278 26.63 13.57 -11.30
C VAL A 278 27.67 14.67 -11.51
N SER A 279 28.65 14.46 -12.38
CA SER A 279 29.68 15.47 -12.72
C SER A 279 29.08 16.73 -13.35
N ASN A 280 28.01 16.60 -14.15
CA ASN A 280 27.29 17.73 -14.76
C ASN A 280 26.18 18.30 -13.86
N SER A 281 26.17 18.00 -12.57
CA SER A 281 25.13 18.45 -11.63
C SER A 281 24.92 19.97 -11.64
N SER A 282 25.95 20.77 -11.89
CA SER A 282 25.84 22.23 -11.93
C SER A 282 25.04 22.78 -13.13
N SER A 283 24.95 22.06 -14.25
CA SER A 283 24.21 22.52 -15.45
C SER A 283 22.76 22.05 -15.47
N ILE A 284 22.36 21.16 -14.55
CA ILE A 284 21.04 20.55 -14.52
C ILE A 284 20.11 21.37 -13.58
N PRO A 285 18.98 21.91 -14.07
CA PRO A 285 18.09 22.77 -13.27
C PRO A 285 17.59 22.13 -11.97
N LEU A 286 17.38 20.81 -11.95
CA LEU A 286 16.91 20.10 -10.75
C LEU A 286 17.94 20.12 -9.61
N PHE A 287 19.24 20.02 -9.90
CA PHE A 287 20.28 20.11 -8.87
C PHE A 287 20.44 21.55 -8.36
N GLN A 288 20.27 22.56 -9.22
CA GLN A 288 20.25 23.95 -8.78
C GLN A 288 19.05 24.23 -7.86
N LYS A 289 17.87 23.71 -8.21
CA LYS A 289 16.69 23.75 -7.35
C LYS A 289 16.95 23.06 -6.00
N LEU A 290 17.53 21.86 -6.01
CA LEU A 290 17.89 21.13 -4.79
C LEU A 290 18.85 21.93 -3.91
N LYS A 291 19.88 22.55 -4.50
CA LYS A 291 20.82 23.41 -3.79
C LYS A 291 20.12 24.62 -3.15
N GLY A 292 19.19 25.26 -3.86
CA GLY A 292 18.37 26.36 -3.30
C GLY A 292 17.50 25.92 -2.12
N LEU A 293 16.91 24.72 -2.20
CA LEU A 293 16.13 24.14 -1.11
C LEU A 293 17.02 23.82 0.10
N PHE A 294 18.23 23.28 -0.10
CA PHE A 294 19.18 23.06 0.99
C PHE A 294 19.68 24.36 1.63
N ASN A 295 19.90 25.42 0.85
CA ASN A 295 20.23 26.74 1.40
C ASN A 295 19.09 27.29 2.28
N SER A 296 17.84 27.01 1.91
CA SER A 296 16.68 27.35 2.73
C SER A 296 16.59 26.49 3.99
N LEU A 297 16.96 25.20 3.89
CA LEU A 297 16.99 24.26 5.02
C LEU A 297 17.98 24.69 6.10
N GLN A 298 19.09 25.32 5.71
CA GLN A 298 20.06 25.88 6.65
C GLN A 298 19.47 26.99 7.54
N LYS A 299 18.39 27.64 7.12
CA LYS A 299 17.78 28.79 7.83
C LYS A 299 16.46 28.43 8.50
N VAL A 300 16.06 27.15 8.47
CA VAL A 300 14.77 26.70 8.99
C VAL A 300 14.75 26.75 10.52
N ASP A 301 13.60 27.12 11.08
CA ASP A 301 13.37 27.12 12.52
C ASP A 301 12.39 25.98 12.89
N LEU A 302 12.85 25.08 13.76
CA LEU A 302 12.09 23.88 14.16
C LEU A 302 11.44 24.01 15.55
N LYS A 303 11.68 25.11 16.27
CA LYS A 303 11.26 25.23 17.69
C LYS A 303 9.75 25.21 17.88
N SER A 304 9.01 25.71 16.90
CA SER A 304 7.54 25.83 16.95
C SER A 304 6.80 24.60 16.43
N LEU A 305 7.51 23.54 16.03
CA LEU A 305 6.88 22.33 15.49
C LEU A 305 6.33 21.42 16.60
N SER A 306 5.11 20.95 16.40
CA SER A 306 4.54 19.83 17.15
C SER A 306 5.29 18.53 16.91
N ASP A 307 5.09 17.51 17.75
CA ASP A 307 5.76 16.20 17.58
C ASP A 307 5.41 15.52 16.25
N GLN A 308 4.16 15.60 15.79
CA GLN A 308 3.75 15.07 14.48
C GLN A 308 4.45 15.81 13.32
N GLN A 309 4.55 17.14 13.42
CA GLN A 309 5.28 17.94 12.42
C GLN A 309 6.77 17.61 12.41
N LYS A 310 7.40 17.48 13.60
CA LYS A 310 8.80 17.07 13.72
C LYS A 310 9.02 15.68 13.15
N LEU A 311 8.14 14.73 13.44
CA LEU A 311 8.20 13.36 12.94
C LEU A 311 8.19 13.34 11.40
N ALA A 312 7.19 13.97 10.77
CA ALA A 312 7.09 14.05 9.32
C ALA A 312 8.34 14.72 8.70
N PHE A 313 8.77 15.83 9.30
CA PHE A 313 9.95 16.57 8.86
C PHE A 313 11.20 15.69 8.91
N TRP A 314 11.50 15.07 10.04
CA TRP A 314 12.73 14.30 10.23
C TRP A 314 12.77 13.01 9.42
N ILE A 315 11.64 12.34 9.19
CA ILE A 315 11.57 11.19 8.26
C ILE A 315 11.94 11.64 6.84
N ASN A 316 11.35 12.75 6.37
CA ASN A 316 11.68 13.30 5.05
C ASN A 316 13.15 13.71 4.96
N ILE A 317 13.71 14.36 6.00
CA ILE A 317 15.12 14.77 6.02
C ILE A 317 16.06 13.55 6.07
N TYR A 318 15.72 12.49 6.81
CA TYR A 318 16.49 11.24 6.80
C TYR A 318 16.56 10.68 5.37
N ASN A 319 15.41 10.43 4.75
CA ASN A 319 15.34 9.86 3.40
C ASN A 319 16.06 10.77 2.39
N ALA A 320 15.89 12.09 2.50
CA ALA A 320 16.60 13.05 1.66
C ALA A 320 18.13 12.98 1.86
N CYS A 321 18.58 12.78 3.09
CA CYS A 321 19.99 12.66 3.44
C CYS A 321 20.62 11.42 2.78
N ILE A 322 19.93 10.27 2.82
CA ILE A 322 20.40 9.03 2.16
C ILE A 322 20.42 9.20 0.64
N MET A 323 19.32 9.66 0.04
CA MET A 323 19.23 9.87 -1.41
C MET A 323 20.31 10.84 -1.89
N HIS A 324 20.47 11.98 -1.21
CA HIS A 324 21.55 12.92 -1.54
C HIS A 324 22.94 12.30 -1.32
N GLY A 325 23.10 11.46 -0.28
CA GLY A 325 24.31 10.69 -0.03
C GLY A 325 24.69 9.78 -1.20
N PHE A 326 23.73 9.05 -1.78
CA PHE A 326 23.96 8.20 -2.95
C PHE A 326 24.31 9.00 -4.21
N LEU A 327 23.82 10.24 -4.35
CA LEU A 327 24.19 11.12 -5.47
C LEU A 327 25.60 11.70 -5.31
N LYS A 328 26.06 11.91 -4.06
CA LYS A 328 27.34 12.56 -3.75
C LYS A 328 28.49 11.55 -3.58
N PHE A 329 28.20 10.40 -3.00
CA PHE A 329 29.16 9.35 -2.69
C PHE A 329 28.90 8.13 -3.56
N SER A 330 29.75 7.10 -3.44
CA SER A 330 29.49 5.83 -4.10
C SER A 330 28.35 5.07 -3.42
N VAL A 331 27.64 4.30 -4.24
CA VAL A 331 26.60 3.38 -3.79
C VAL A 331 27.22 2.32 -2.85
N PRO A 332 26.65 2.10 -1.65
CA PRO A 332 27.16 1.09 -0.73
C PRO A 332 26.86 -0.32 -1.26
N SER A 333 27.81 -1.24 -1.05
CA SER A 333 27.71 -2.65 -1.49
C SER A 333 27.84 -3.64 -0.33
N SER A 334 27.90 -3.16 0.91
CA SER A 334 28.07 -3.96 2.13
C SER A 334 27.57 -3.18 3.35
N ALA A 335 27.31 -3.89 4.45
CA ALA A 335 26.89 -3.29 5.71
C ALA A 335 27.85 -2.20 6.21
N GLU A 336 29.16 -2.44 6.15
CA GLU A 336 30.18 -1.47 6.59
C GLU A 336 30.20 -0.21 5.72
N LYS A 337 30.07 -0.37 4.39
CA LYS A 337 29.99 0.77 3.46
C LYS A 337 28.70 1.55 3.67
N LEU A 338 27.60 0.88 3.96
CA LEU A 338 26.32 1.51 4.29
C LEU A 338 26.44 2.32 5.58
N LEU A 339 27.02 1.77 6.63
CA LEU A 339 27.25 2.49 7.89
C LEU A 339 28.17 3.70 7.70
N ASN A 340 29.24 3.55 6.90
CA ASN A 340 30.11 4.66 6.52
C ASN A 340 29.35 5.75 5.75
N LEU A 341 28.44 5.36 4.87
CA LEU A 341 27.57 6.30 4.16
C LEU A 341 26.62 7.02 5.15
N LEU A 342 25.97 6.31 6.06
CA LEU A 342 25.06 6.90 7.06
C LEU A 342 25.74 7.97 7.92
N ASN A 343 27.02 7.77 8.23
CA ASN A 343 27.82 8.74 8.97
C ASN A 343 28.27 9.95 8.13
N LYS A 344 28.54 9.75 6.83
CA LYS A 344 28.99 10.80 5.89
C LYS A 344 27.84 11.60 5.28
N ALA A 345 26.68 10.97 5.11
CA ALA A 345 25.46 11.58 4.63
C ALA A 345 24.99 12.60 5.67
N THR A 346 25.20 13.87 5.35
CA THR A 346 24.94 15.00 6.24
C THR A 346 24.13 16.07 5.53
N LEU A 347 23.24 16.72 6.28
CA LEU A 347 22.51 17.90 5.86
C LEU A 347 22.61 18.98 6.93
N ASN A 348 22.61 20.24 6.52
CA ASN A 348 22.57 21.37 7.44
C ASN A 348 21.11 21.83 7.62
N VAL A 349 20.61 21.67 8.84
CA VAL A 349 19.24 21.97 9.24
C VAL A 349 19.28 23.04 10.33
N GLY A 350 18.73 24.23 10.03
CA GLY A 350 18.68 25.33 11.00
C GLY A 350 20.05 25.75 11.53
N GLY A 351 21.09 25.68 10.68
CA GLY A 351 22.46 26.03 11.01
C GLY A 351 23.30 24.91 11.62
N LYS A 352 22.70 23.74 11.89
CA LYS A 352 23.40 22.59 12.47
C LYS A 352 23.53 21.45 11.48
N VAL A 353 24.74 20.90 11.36
CA VAL A 353 25.00 19.73 10.54
C VAL A 353 24.58 18.48 11.31
N VAL A 354 23.66 17.72 10.73
CA VAL A 354 23.17 16.45 11.25
C VAL A 354 23.40 15.35 10.22
N ASN A 355 23.85 14.18 10.66
CA ASN A 355 24.02 13.02 9.78
C ASN A 355 22.79 12.09 9.85
N ALA A 356 22.65 11.22 8.85
CA ALA A 356 21.51 10.30 8.79
C ALA A 356 21.46 9.35 10.00
N GLN A 357 22.62 8.89 10.47
CA GLN A 357 22.72 8.00 11.63
C GLN A 357 22.15 8.64 12.91
N ALA A 358 22.44 9.92 13.14
CA ALA A 358 21.94 10.69 14.28
C ALA A 358 20.45 10.99 14.14
N ILE A 359 19.95 11.27 12.94
CA ILE A 359 18.51 11.45 12.72
C ILE A 359 17.76 10.17 13.10
N GLU A 360 18.24 9.00 12.64
CA GLU A 360 17.61 7.72 12.94
C GLU A 360 17.66 7.39 14.44
N ARG A 361 18.86 7.38 15.05
CA ARG A 361 19.05 6.85 16.42
C ARG A 361 18.80 7.86 17.53
N CYS A 362 18.99 9.15 17.27
CA CYS A 362 18.96 10.19 18.31
C CYS A 362 17.75 11.12 18.18
N ILE A 363 17.06 11.16 17.04
CA ILE A 363 15.91 12.06 16.83
C ILE A 363 14.62 11.27 16.70
N LEU A 364 14.60 10.30 15.77
CA LEU A 364 13.41 9.54 15.43
C LEU A 364 13.18 8.33 16.35
N ARG A 365 14.24 7.79 16.95
CA ARG A 365 14.19 6.67 17.90
C ARG A 365 14.72 7.10 19.26
N LYS A 366 14.38 6.32 20.29
CA LYS A 366 14.96 6.51 21.63
C LYS A 366 16.46 6.19 21.57
N PRO A 367 17.34 7.07 22.06
CA PRO A 367 18.75 6.79 22.18
C PRO A 367 18.94 5.52 23.01
N THR A 368 19.52 4.48 22.43
CA THR A 368 19.90 3.28 23.18
C THR A 368 21.11 3.64 24.04
N LEU A 369 21.09 3.25 25.32
CA LEU A 369 22.13 3.55 26.33
C LEU A 369 23.57 3.19 25.88
N MET A 370 23.70 2.34 24.85
CA MET A 370 24.96 1.85 24.30
C MET A 370 25.68 2.83 23.36
N SER A 371 25.02 3.88 22.86
CA SER A 371 25.61 4.81 21.87
C SER A 371 26.27 6.05 22.50
N SER A 372 25.97 6.34 23.78
CA SER A 372 26.45 7.54 24.46
C SER A 372 27.84 7.36 25.09
N LYS A 373 28.90 7.44 24.28
CA LYS A 373 30.25 7.74 24.80
C LYS A 373 30.58 9.24 24.79
N ASP A 374 29.92 10.03 23.94
CA ASP A 374 30.37 11.40 23.63
C ASP A 374 29.43 12.55 24.05
N GLY A 375 28.28 12.27 24.68
CA GLY A 375 27.31 13.30 25.15
C GLY A 375 26.62 14.13 24.04
N LYS A 376 27.20 14.22 22.84
CA LYS A 376 26.67 14.94 21.67
C LYS A 376 25.31 14.40 21.20
N GLU A 377 25.11 13.09 21.27
CA GLU A 377 23.85 12.44 20.91
C GLU A 377 22.70 12.82 21.86
N ALA A 378 22.99 12.94 23.16
CA ALA A 378 22.02 13.38 24.16
C ALA A 378 21.59 14.83 23.91
N ILE A 379 22.54 15.71 23.55
CA ILE A 379 22.25 17.11 23.20
C ILE A 379 21.39 17.19 21.93
N ILE A 380 21.65 16.36 20.92
CA ILE A 380 20.83 16.31 19.70
C ILE A 380 19.40 15.86 20.02
N HIS A 381 19.25 14.83 20.84
CA HIS A 381 17.94 14.35 21.28
C HIS A 381 17.20 15.40 22.11
N GLU A 382 17.88 16.11 23.01
CA GLU A 382 17.25 17.19 23.81
C GLU A 382 16.74 18.33 22.92
N LEU A 383 17.47 18.67 21.85
CA LEU A 383 17.12 19.80 20.99
C LEU A 383 16.09 19.46 19.90
N TYR A 384 16.11 18.24 19.40
CA TYR A 384 15.34 17.85 18.21
C TYR A 384 14.50 16.58 18.37
N GLY A 385 14.71 15.81 19.44
CA GLY A 385 14.02 14.57 19.72
C GLY A 385 12.51 14.75 19.83
N LEU A 386 11.81 13.63 19.63
CA LEU A 386 10.37 13.54 19.74
C LEU A 386 10.00 13.18 21.19
N ASN A 387 8.94 13.79 21.73
CA ASN A 387 8.45 13.39 23.06
C ASN A 387 7.86 11.98 23.03
N THR A 388 7.20 11.62 21.93
CA THR A 388 6.62 10.29 21.69
C THR A 388 7.30 9.61 20.52
N VAL A 389 7.95 8.48 20.78
CA VAL A 389 8.58 7.66 19.73
C VAL A 389 7.54 6.69 19.16
N ASN A 390 7.49 6.60 17.83
CA ASN A 390 6.60 5.69 17.11
C ASN A 390 7.42 4.55 16.49
N ALA A 391 7.17 3.31 16.90
CA ALA A 391 7.86 2.12 16.41
C ALA A 391 7.72 1.94 14.88
N ASN A 392 6.62 2.40 14.29
CA ASN A 392 6.36 2.25 12.86
C ASN A 392 7.34 3.07 11.98
N VAL A 393 8.15 3.96 12.57
CA VAL A 393 9.15 4.74 11.83
C VAL A 393 10.08 3.84 11.01
N ILE A 394 10.42 2.64 11.48
CA ILE A 394 11.32 1.74 10.74
C ILE A 394 10.80 1.39 9.33
N PHE A 395 9.47 1.39 9.12
CA PHE A 395 8.84 1.11 7.83
C PHE A 395 8.81 2.33 6.90
N THR A 396 9.42 3.44 7.32
CA THR A 396 9.46 4.72 6.59
C THR A 396 10.88 5.13 6.19
N LEU A 397 11.89 4.58 6.87
CA LEU A 397 13.29 4.92 6.68
C LEU A 397 13.90 4.04 5.59
N CYS A 398 14.18 4.63 4.44
CA CYS A 398 14.80 3.95 3.32
C CYS A 398 16.30 4.25 3.31
N CYS A 399 17.13 3.23 3.57
CA CYS A 399 18.59 3.35 3.53
C CYS A 399 19.18 3.04 2.13
N GLY A 400 18.31 2.83 1.13
CA GLY A 400 18.69 2.65 -0.27
C GLY A 400 19.18 1.24 -0.63
N THR A 401 18.79 0.23 0.15
CA THR A 401 19.05 -1.18 -0.13
C THR A 401 17.80 -1.92 -0.60
N ARG A 402 17.95 -3.08 -1.23
CA ARG A 402 16.84 -3.90 -1.71
C ARG A 402 15.93 -4.42 -0.59
N SER A 403 16.43 -4.59 0.64
CA SER A 403 15.58 -4.91 1.80
C SER A 403 14.86 -3.69 2.41
N SER A 404 15.15 -2.46 1.95
CA SER A 404 14.56 -1.23 2.51
C SER A 404 13.07 -1.06 2.16
N PRO A 405 12.29 -0.33 2.98
CA PRO A 405 10.97 0.12 2.61
C PRO A 405 10.98 1.08 1.41
N ALA A 406 9.80 1.30 0.81
CA ALA A 406 9.65 2.23 -0.28
C ALA A 406 9.82 3.69 0.16
N VAL A 407 10.38 4.51 -0.73
CA VAL A 407 10.54 5.94 -0.47
C VAL A 407 9.19 6.62 -0.59
N ARG A 408 8.81 7.37 0.45
CA ARG A 408 7.58 8.17 0.51
C ARG A 408 7.87 9.57 1.01
N ILE A 409 6.90 10.45 0.78
CA ILE A 409 6.88 11.80 1.33
C ILE A 409 5.84 11.84 2.43
N TYR A 410 6.25 12.30 3.62
CA TYR A 410 5.39 12.37 4.78
C TYR A 410 4.93 13.80 5.03
N THR A 411 3.66 13.98 5.36
CA THR A 411 3.02 15.27 5.56
C THR A 411 2.74 15.53 7.03
N ALA A 412 2.76 16.80 7.45
CA ALA A 412 2.45 17.16 8.84
C ALA A 412 1.02 16.80 9.25
N GLU A 413 0.09 16.84 8.30
CA GLU A 413 -1.35 16.66 8.52
C GLU A 413 -1.73 15.19 8.72
N GLY A 414 -1.00 14.26 8.09
CA GLY A 414 -1.39 12.85 7.99
C GLY A 414 -0.35 11.83 8.44
N VAL A 415 0.76 12.25 9.07
CA VAL A 415 1.93 11.40 9.34
C VAL A 415 1.59 10.06 9.99
N THR A 416 0.70 10.04 10.99
CA THR A 416 0.34 8.79 11.69
C THR A 416 -0.32 7.78 10.75
N SER A 417 -1.28 8.23 9.94
CA SER A 417 -1.96 7.39 8.95
C SER A 417 -1.01 6.94 7.83
N GLU A 418 -0.09 7.82 7.42
CA GLU A 418 0.94 7.50 6.43
C GLU A 418 1.94 6.44 6.94
N LEU A 419 2.32 6.49 8.22
CA LEU A 419 3.16 5.47 8.88
C LEU A 419 2.46 4.11 8.94
N GLU A 420 1.19 4.10 9.36
CA GLU A 420 0.37 2.88 9.40
C GLU A 420 0.24 2.25 8.01
N LYS A 421 -0.03 3.08 7.00
CA LYS A 421 -0.08 2.64 5.60
C LYS A 421 1.26 2.09 5.11
N SER A 422 2.37 2.76 5.42
CA SER A 422 3.71 2.31 5.02
C SER A 422 4.06 0.96 5.65
N LYS A 423 3.73 0.76 6.93
CA LYS A 423 3.88 -0.52 7.63
C LYS A 423 3.10 -1.63 6.92
N GLN A 424 1.79 -1.45 6.73
CA GLN A 424 0.94 -2.48 6.15
C GLN A 424 1.40 -2.89 4.74
N GLU A 425 1.70 -1.90 3.90
CA GLU A 425 2.16 -2.16 2.54
C GLU A 425 3.54 -2.84 2.50
N TYR A 426 4.46 -2.47 3.40
CA TYR A 426 5.76 -3.13 3.51
C TYR A 426 5.63 -4.58 3.99
N LEU A 427 4.84 -4.85 5.04
CA LEU A 427 4.61 -6.21 5.54
C LEU A 427 3.99 -7.11 4.47
N GLN A 428 2.99 -6.59 3.73
CA GLN A 428 2.38 -7.31 2.63
C GLN A 428 3.38 -7.64 1.51
N ALA A 429 4.29 -6.72 1.20
CA ALA A 429 5.24 -6.89 0.12
C ALA A 429 6.47 -7.74 0.49
N SER A 430 6.91 -7.76 1.74
CA SER A 430 8.21 -8.33 2.14
C SER A 430 8.17 -9.72 2.80
N ILE A 431 7.01 -10.16 3.31
CA ILE A 431 6.90 -11.44 4.05
C ILE A 431 6.47 -12.58 3.13
N SER A 432 7.26 -13.64 3.00
CA SER A 432 6.88 -14.81 2.21
C SER A 432 6.29 -15.93 3.07
N VAL A 433 5.38 -16.72 2.51
CA VAL A 433 4.84 -17.93 3.14
C VAL A 433 4.92 -19.06 2.12
N THR A 434 5.46 -20.20 2.52
CA THR A 434 5.64 -21.36 1.65
C THR A 434 4.57 -22.43 1.87
N ASN A 435 4.39 -23.30 0.87
CA ASN A 435 3.55 -24.49 0.96
C ASN A 435 4.02 -25.47 2.05
N SER A 436 5.30 -25.41 2.46
CA SER A 436 5.87 -26.20 3.56
C SER A 436 5.54 -25.63 4.94
N LYS A 437 4.67 -24.62 5.03
CA LYS A 437 4.32 -23.89 6.27
C LYS A 437 5.52 -23.16 6.90
N THR A 438 6.45 -22.68 6.07
CA THR A 438 7.52 -21.79 6.50
C THR A 438 7.12 -20.34 6.28
N ILE A 439 7.30 -19.50 7.30
CA ILE A 439 7.08 -18.04 7.24
C ILE A 439 8.44 -17.35 7.21
N TRP A 440 8.69 -16.60 6.15
CA TRP A 440 9.92 -15.83 5.96
C TRP A 440 9.71 -14.37 6.35
N LEU A 441 10.36 -13.95 7.43
CA LEU A 441 10.27 -12.58 7.94
C LEU A 441 11.48 -11.75 7.47
N PRO A 442 11.28 -10.49 7.05
CA PRO A 442 12.38 -9.62 6.65
C PRO A 442 13.28 -9.31 7.86
N GLU A 443 14.59 -9.25 7.62
CA GLU A 443 15.58 -8.95 8.67
C GLU A 443 15.29 -7.60 9.37
N LEU A 444 14.76 -6.61 8.65
CA LEU A 444 14.34 -5.33 9.23
C LEU A 444 13.32 -5.52 10.36
N LEU A 445 12.37 -6.45 10.22
CA LEU A 445 11.37 -6.71 11.25
C LEU A 445 11.99 -7.46 12.44
N ILE A 446 12.83 -8.45 12.18
CA ILE A 446 13.49 -9.25 13.22
C ILE A 446 14.44 -8.39 14.07
N GLN A 447 15.24 -7.51 13.44
CA GLN A 447 16.15 -6.61 14.16
C GLN A 447 15.43 -5.62 15.09
N ASN A 448 14.16 -5.33 14.80
CA ASN A 448 13.33 -4.39 15.56
C ASN A 448 12.18 -5.10 16.28
N MET A 449 12.27 -6.41 16.49
CA MET A 449 11.19 -7.23 17.05
C MET A 449 10.69 -6.70 18.39
N TYR A 450 11.59 -6.29 19.29
CA TYR A 450 11.25 -5.80 20.63
C TYR A 450 10.43 -4.50 20.65
N ASP A 451 10.33 -3.80 19.52
CA ASP A 451 9.41 -2.66 19.39
C ASP A 451 7.95 -3.11 19.20
N PHE A 452 7.71 -4.39 18.88
CA PHE A 452 6.39 -4.94 18.51
C PHE A 452 5.98 -6.20 19.28
N ALA A 453 6.94 -7.05 19.66
CA ALA A 453 6.71 -8.37 20.24
C ALA A 453 7.89 -8.83 21.13
N THR A 454 7.63 -9.81 22.00
CA THR A 454 8.62 -10.37 22.94
C THR A 454 9.51 -11.46 22.32
N ASP A 455 8.98 -12.17 21.33
CA ASP A 455 9.56 -13.37 20.72
C ASP A 455 9.03 -13.52 19.28
N THR A 456 9.60 -14.47 18.54
CA THR A 456 9.29 -14.69 17.12
C THR A 456 7.86 -15.17 16.89
N ASP A 457 7.27 -15.95 17.79
CA ASP A 457 5.90 -16.45 17.64
C ASP A 457 4.90 -15.30 17.85
N SER A 458 5.10 -14.52 18.92
CA SER A 458 4.36 -13.28 19.18
C SER A 458 4.51 -12.26 18.05
N LEU A 459 5.66 -12.23 17.36
CA LEU A 459 5.89 -11.36 16.21
C LEU A 459 5.03 -11.78 15.01
N VAL A 460 4.91 -13.09 14.74
CA VAL A 460 4.04 -13.59 13.66
C VAL A 460 2.57 -13.32 13.98
N GLU A 461 2.16 -13.48 15.24
CA GLU A 461 0.82 -13.11 15.69
C GLU A 461 0.57 -11.61 15.52
N TRP A 462 1.55 -10.76 15.89
CA TRP A 462 1.45 -9.32 15.68
C TRP A 462 1.31 -8.98 14.19
N VAL A 463 2.10 -9.58 13.30
CA VAL A 463 1.99 -9.40 11.84
C VAL A 463 0.58 -9.76 11.36
N CYS A 464 0.01 -10.87 11.83
CA CYS A 464 -1.36 -11.27 11.47
C CYS A 464 -2.39 -10.20 11.86
N HIS A 465 -2.22 -9.57 13.01
CA HIS A 465 -3.11 -8.49 13.46
C HIS A 465 -2.94 -7.20 12.66
N GLN A 466 -1.72 -6.90 12.19
CA GLN A 466 -1.46 -5.71 11.38
C GLN A 466 -2.04 -5.78 9.96
N LEU A 467 -2.15 -7.00 9.40
CA LEU A 467 -2.64 -7.20 8.04
C LEU A 467 -4.18 -7.25 8.00
N PRO A 468 -4.85 -6.50 7.10
CA PRO A 468 -6.29 -6.63 6.89
C PRO A 468 -6.74 -8.07 6.59
N THR A 469 -7.91 -8.46 7.09
CA THR A 469 -8.47 -9.82 6.92
C THR A 469 -8.66 -10.23 5.46
N SER A 470 -8.85 -9.27 4.56
CA SER A 470 -8.99 -9.49 3.12
C SER A 470 -7.68 -9.84 2.40
N ILE A 471 -6.52 -9.66 3.05
CA ILE A 471 -5.23 -9.92 2.44
C ILE A 471 -4.91 -11.41 2.45
N SER A 472 -4.59 -11.96 1.28
CA SER A 472 -4.25 -13.38 1.10
C SER A 472 -3.05 -13.81 1.94
N LEU A 473 -2.07 -12.93 2.17
CA LEU A 473 -0.95 -13.20 3.08
C LEU A 473 -1.42 -13.56 4.50
N ARG A 474 -2.37 -12.81 5.07
CA ARG A 474 -2.90 -13.12 6.40
C ARG A 474 -3.57 -14.49 6.42
N LYS A 475 -4.33 -14.82 5.38
CA LYS A 475 -4.94 -16.14 5.24
C LYS A 475 -3.86 -17.23 5.19
N SER A 476 -2.82 -17.07 4.38
CA SER A 476 -1.72 -18.04 4.28
C SER A 476 -1.01 -18.23 5.62
N ILE A 477 -0.76 -17.15 6.39
CA ILE A 477 -0.15 -17.27 7.72
C ILE A 477 -1.08 -18.04 8.66
N VAL A 478 -2.37 -17.69 8.72
CA VAL A 478 -3.36 -18.38 9.57
C VAL A 478 -3.52 -19.85 9.17
N ASP A 479 -3.46 -20.18 7.89
CA ASP A 479 -3.56 -21.56 7.39
C ASP A 479 -2.33 -22.40 7.80
N CYS A 480 -1.16 -21.79 8.00
CA CYS A 480 0.00 -22.46 8.61
C CYS A 480 -0.32 -22.95 10.04
N TYR A 481 -1.04 -22.15 10.83
CA TYR A 481 -1.48 -22.51 12.20
C TYR A 481 -2.61 -23.56 12.22
N LYS A 482 -3.45 -23.62 11.19
CA LYS A 482 -4.69 -24.44 11.21
C LYS A 482 -4.52 -25.94 10.95
N GLY A 483 -3.31 -26.45 10.71
CA GLY A 483 -3.05 -27.89 10.85
C GLY A 483 -4.02 -28.86 10.14
N THR A 484 -4.54 -28.57 8.94
CA THR A 484 -5.46 -29.52 8.29
C THR A 484 -4.68 -30.59 7.51
N SER A 485 -4.64 -31.80 8.05
CA SER A 485 -4.39 -33.00 7.26
C SER A 485 -5.74 -33.56 6.81
N ASN A 486 -5.89 -33.98 5.55
CA ASN A 486 -7.07 -34.66 5.00
C ASN A 486 -7.35 -36.05 5.66
N SER A 487 -6.77 -36.32 6.83
CA SER A 487 -6.75 -37.63 7.52
C SER A 487 -7.13 -37.55 9.00
N GLY A 488 -7.72 -36.44 9.48
CA GLY A 488 -8.30 -36.36 10.84
C GLY A 488 -7.31 -36.54 12.01
N ARG A 489 -6.00 -36.58 11.75
CA ARG A 489 -4.95 -36.56 12.78
C ARG A 489 -4.37 -35.16 12.88
N VAL A 490 -4.60 -34.50 14.00
CA VAL A 490 -3.91 -33.27 14.41
C VAL A 490 -2.46 -33.65 14.70
N ILE A 491 -1.60 -33.48 13.70
CA ILE A 491 -0.15 -33.48 13.94
C ILE A 491 0.20 -32.03 14.26
N ASN A 492 0.80 -31.80 15.43
CA ASN A 492 1.46 -30.54 15.76
C ASN A 492 2.68 -30.38 14.82
N ASN A 493 2.44 -30.07 13.55
CA ASN A 493 3.49 -29.65 12.65
C ASN A 493 3.83 -28.22 13.04
N GLY A 494 4.96 -28.04 13.72
CA GLY A 494 5.50 -26.73 14.05
C GLY A 494 5.59 -25.87 12.80
N ILE A 495 5.19 -24.60 12.92
CA ILE A 495 5.43 -23.60 11.90
C ILE A 495 6.93 -23.30 11.94
N ASN A 496 7.57 -23.33 10.77
CA ASN A 496 8.96 -22.90 10.69
C ASN A 496 8.99 -21.39 10.45
N ILE A 497 9.65 -20.65 11.35
CA ILE A 497 9.88 -19.21 11.17
C ILE A 497 11.33 -19.06 10.71
N GLU A 498 11.50 -18.53 9.50
CA GLU A 498 12.81 -18.31 8.90
C GLU A 498 13.06 -16.83 8.64
N LYS A 499 14.35 -16.48 8.66
CA LYS A 499 14.82 -15.12 8.44
C LYS A 499 15.17 -14.93 6.97
N MET A 500 14.57 -13.92 6.34
CA MET A 500 14.99 -13.46 5.01
C MET A 500 16.39 -12.86 5.09
N PRO A 501 17.34 -13.24 4.20
CA PRO A 501 18.65 -12.61 4.17
C PRO A 501 18.53 -11.12 3.85
N TYR A 502 19.33 -10.26 4.50
CA TYR A 502 19.39 -8.85 4.17
C TYR A 502 20.16 -8.64 2.87
N ASP A 503 19.51 -7.97 1.93
CA ASP A 503 20.02 -7.65 0.61
C ASP A 503 20.53 -6.20 0.59
N PHE A 504 21.85 -6.05 0.44
CA PHE A 504 22.55 -4.76 0.40
C PHE A 504 22.59 -4.14 -0.99
N ASP A 505 22.03 -4.80 -2.01
CA ASP A 505 22.00 -4.25 -3.36
C ASP A 505 21.23 -2.93 -3.38
N CYS A 506 21.75 -1.98 -4.16
CA CYS A 506 21.18 -0.65 -4.26
C CYS A 506 19.80 -0.70 -4.91
N GLN A 507 18.80 -0.26 -4.15
CA GLN A 507 17.44 -0.17 -4.64
C GLN A 507 16.71 1.01 -4.00
N TYR A 508 16.02 1.80 -4.82
CA TYR A 508 14.93 2.65 -4.35
C TYR A 508 13.63 2.26 -5.05
N LEU A 509 12.58 2.09 -4.26
CA LEU A 509 11.22 1.91 -4.74
C LEU A 509 10.52 3.26 -4.68
N LEU A 510 10.19 3.81 -5.84
CA LEU A 510 9.67 5.18 -5.98
C LEU A 510 8.22 5.14 -6.48
N GLN A 511 7.36 5.92 -5.83
CA GLN A 511 6.04 6.23 -6.34
C GLN A 511 6.17 7.41 -7.32
N VAL A 512 5.71 7.23 -8.56
CA VAL A 512 5.89 8.19 -9.67
C VAL A 512 4.54 8.60 -10.25
#